data_AF-A0A3L6JLP3-F1
#
_entry.id   AF-A0A3L6JLP3-F1
#
_cell.length_a   1.000
_cell.length_b   1.000
_cell.length_c   1.000
_cell.angle_alpha   90.00
_cell.angle_beta   90.00
_cell.angle_gamma   90.00
#
_symmetry.space_group_name_H-M   'P 1'
#
loop_
_entity.id
_entity.type
_entity.pdbx_description
1 polymer ?
#
loop_
_entity_poly.entity_id
_entity_poly.type
_entity_poly.pdbx_seq_one_letter_code
_entity_poly.pdbx_strand_id
1 'polypeptide(L)'
;MQDEGELASTVSTRYAFHKQAIKSFEKETGAQIRLNRQQETQLETESRVSLLVAQISDVVHDLLPDRSRLFEYVKERTKHFQPISMSLFVLNDETWKLMQKKSDYADRMLPMATIPWFHWEPAAISKANPLGARRAEGDISGLSVDERESTMFLSGQGGNYCGLVEARIVRRLAGMRPILIPGTLGDTNRVPQYELQELSIKMATNESDCHLYPVPEKTLDYSFSESPKVFYEHGLRLEADGASVLLKVGNRRKLALRGHVRIFLGKPFPEDSVSSDVLAFHVWLNSIKECVELMGGGPRPVASL
;
A
#
# COMPACT_ATOMS: atom_id res chain seq x y z
N MET A 1 -38.52 -23.42 4.45
CA MET A 1 -38.40 -22.43 3.35
C MET A 1 -37.20 -21.58 3.72
N GLN A 2 -36.27 -21.47 2.77
CA GLN A 2 -34.82 -21.41 2.96
C GLN A 2 -34.31 -20.35 3.96
N ASP A 3 -33.40 -20.80 4.83
CA ASP A 3 -32.42 -19.98 5.54
C ASP A 3 -31.57 -19.23 4.50
N GLU A 4 -31.79 -17.94 4.38
CA GLU A 4 -30.78 -16.99 3.89
C GLU A 4 -29.78 -16.75 5.03
N GLY A 5 -29.00 -17.79 5.34
CA GLY A 5 -27.79 -17.66 6.13
C GLY A 5 -26.75 -16.97 5.26
N GLU A 6 -26.48 -15.70 5.55
CA GLU A 6 -25.36 -14.91 5.04
C GLU A 6 -24.13 -15.80 4.80
N LEU A 7 -23.75 -15.95 3.52
CA LEU A 7 -22.40 -16.36 3.16
C LEU A 7 -21.44 -15.27 3.66
N ALA A 8 -21.03 -15.37 4.93
CA ALA A 8 -19.85 -14.68 5.42
C ALA A 8 -18.72 -15.02 4.44
N SER A 9 -18.32 -14.04 3.66
CA SER A 9 -17.42 -14.20 2.53
C SER A 9 -16.17 -14.95 2.97
N THR A 10 -15.92 -16.11 2.37
CA THR A 10 -14.74 -16.97 2.50
C THR A 10 -13.52 -16.32 1.86
N VAL A 11 -13.16 -15.12 2.33
CA VAL A 11 -11.97 -14.41 1.84
C VAL A 11 -10.76 -15.08 2.49
N SER A 12 -9.91 -15.68 1.67
CA SER A 12 -8.61 -16.18 2.09
C SER A 12 -7.53 -15.13 1.92
N THR A 13 -6.43 -15.29 2.64
CA THR A 13 -5.15 -14.71 2.25
C THR A 13 -4.85 -15.10 0.81
N ARG A 14 -4.22 -14.19 0.09
CA ARG A 14 -3.74 -14.45 -1.28
C ARG A 14 -2.39 -15.16 -1.29
N TYR A 15 -1.74 -15.21 -0.13
CA TYR A 15 -0.51 -15.96 0.11
C TYR A 15 -0.78 -17.27 0.85
N ALA A 16 -0.03 -18.31 0.48
CA ALA A 16 -0.11 -19.64 1.10
C ALA A 16 1.08 -19.88 2.03
N PHE A 17 0.79 -20.34 3.25
CA PHE A 17 1.77 -20.57 4.30
C PHE A 17 2.13 -22.04 4.41
N HIS A 18 3.39 -22.33 4.70
CA HIS A 18 3.80 -23.69 5.04
C HIS A 18 3.39 -24.07 6.46
N LYS A 19 3.21 -25.37 6.67
CA LYS A 19 2.99 -25.95 8.01
C LYS A 19 4.04 -25.52 9.03
N GLN A 20 5.31 -25.42 8.62
CA GLN A 20 6.40 -25.00 9.52
C GLN A 20 6.27 -23.53 9.92
N ALA A 21 5.91 -22.63 9.00
CA ALA A 21 5.71 -21.22 9.28
C ALA A 21 4.59 -20.99 10.29
N ILE A 22 3.46 -21.70 10.10
CA ILE A 22 2.32 -21.69 11.02
C ILE A 22 2.78 -22.14 12.41
N LYS A 23 3.42 -23.32 12.51
CA LYS A 23 3.88 -23.85 13.81
C LYS A 23 4.91 -22.96 14.50
N SER A 24 5.84 -22.37 13.74
CA SER A 24 6.82 -21.43 14.31
C SER A 24 6.11 -20.20 14.87
N PHE A 25 5.17 -19.62 14.12
CA PHE A 25 4.36 -18.49 14.58
C PHE A 25 3.56 -18.81 15.84
N GLU A 26 2.87 -19.97 15.88
CA GLU A 26 2.12 -20.41 17.06
C GLU A 26 3.04 -20.59 18.28
N LYS A 27 4.24 -21.12 18.08
CA LYS A 27 5.24 -21.28 19.15
C LYS A 27 5.78 -19.93 19.63
N GLU A 28 6.02 -18.99 18.72
CA GLU A 28 6.57 -17.66 19.01
C GLU A 28 5.57 -16.76 19.73
N THR A 29 4.30 -16.84 19.34
CA THR A 29 3.24 -15.95 19.83
C THR A 29 2.36 -16.56 20.91
N GLY A 30 2.30 -17.89 20.98
CA GLY A 30 1.37 -18.63 21.84
C GLY A 30 -0.06 -18.71 21.31
N ALA A 31 -0.38 -18.04 20.20
CA ALA A 31 -1.69 -18.14 19.55
C ALA A 31 -1.83 -19.45 18.77
N GLN A 32 -3.06 -19.92 18.58
CA GLN A 32 -3.36 -21.12 17.81
C GLN A 32 -4.14 -20.77 16.55
N ILE A 33 -3.75 -21.36 15.42
CA ILE A 33 -4.45 -21.20 14.15
C ILE A 33 -5.29 -22.44 13.90
N ARG A 34 -6.61 -22.29 14.07
CA ARG A 34 -7.57 -23.39 13.89
C ARG A 34 -7.81 -23.66 12.42
N LEU A 35 -7.06 -24.59 11.84
CA LEU A 35 -7.23 -25.05 10.47
C LEU A 35 -8.51 -25.89 10.33
N ASN A 36 -9.20 -25.75 9.20
CA ASN A 36 -10.31 -26.64 8.87
C ASN A 36 -9.81 -27.94 8.23
N ARG A 37 -10.67 -28.96 8.16
CA ARG A 37 -10.31 -30.29 7.64
C ARG A 37 -9.71 -30.25 6.22
N GLN A 38 -10.20 -29.37 5.36
CA GLN A 38 -9.68 -29.21 4.00
C GLN A 38 -8.25 -28.65 4.02
N GLN A 39 -8.00 -27.65 4.85
CA GLN A 39 -6.67 -27.05 5.04
C GLN A 39 -5.68 -28.03 5.68
N GLU A 40 -6.12 -28.84 6.66
CA GLU A 40 -5.32 -29.91 7.25
C GLU A 40 -4.91 -30.93 6.20
N THR A 41 -5.86 -31.39 5.38
CA THR A 41 -5.60 -32.33 4.28
C THR A 41 -4.65 -31.71 3.26
N GLN A 42 -4.83 -30.43 2.91
CA GLN A 42 -3.95 -29.73 1.97
C GLN A 42 -2.51 -29.62 2.51
N LEU A 43 -2.32 -29.40 3.81
CA LEU A 43 -0.98 -29.37 4.40
C LEU A 43 -0.29 -30.74 4.40
N GLU A 44 -1.05 -31.84 4.36
CA GLU A 44 -0.51 -33.18 4.20
C GLU A 44 -0.09 -33.47 2.75
N THR A 45 -0.80 -32.92 1.77
CA THR A 45 -0.60 -33.22 0.34
C THR A 45 0.26 -32.21 -0.42
N GLU A 46 0.10 -30.91 -0.15
CA GLU A 46 0.67 -29.81 -0.95
C GLU A 46 1.67 -28.95 -0.15
N SER A 47 1.91 -29.27 1.13
CA SER A 47 2.85 -28.59 2.05
C SER A 47 2.57 -27.12 2.39
N ARG A 48 1.61 -26.48 1.71
CA ARG A 48 1.20 -25.09 1.86
C ARG A 48 -0.32 -24.96 1.95
N VAL A 49 -0.80 -23.92 2.61
CA VAL A 49 -2.22 -23.62 2.72
C VAL A 49 -2.48 -22.13 2.83
N SER A 50 -3.52 -21.63 2.17
CA SER A 50 -3.98 -20.26 2.40
C SER A 50 -4.87 -20.22 3.64
N LEU A 51 -4.66 -19.22 4.50
CA LEU A 51 -5.48 -19.02 5.69
C LEU A 51 -6.70 -18.17 5.33
N LEU A 52 -7.80 -18.36 6.04
CA LEU A 52 -8.96 -17.47 5.93
C LEU A 52 -8.64 -16.16 6.65
N VAL A 53 -9.17 -15.04 6.16
CA VAL A 53 -9.07 -13.75 6.84
C VAL A 53 -9.67 -13.84 8.24
N ALA A 54 -10.79 -14.56 8.39
CA ALA A 54 -11.38 -14.84 9.69
C ALA A 54 -10.41 -15.55 10.66
N GLN A 55 -9.64 -16.53 10.18
CA GLN A 55 -8.64 -17.21 11.03
C GLN A 55 -7.53 -16.27 11.50
N ILE A 56 -7.15 -15.29 10.67
CA ILE A 56 -6.16 -14.28 11.08
C ILE A 56 -6.79 -13.28 12.04
N SER A 57 -8.07 -12.92 11.84
CA SER A 57 -8.84 -12.09 12.79
C SER A 57 -8.94 -12.75 14.15
N ASP A 58 -9.21 -14.05 14.21
CA ASP A 58 -9.26 -14.83 15.45
C ASP A 58 -7.92 -14.75 16.19
N VAL A 59 -6.79 -14.87 15.47
CA VAL A 59 -5.45 -14.70 16.04
C VAL A 59 -5.24 -13.29 16.58
N VAL A 60 -5.73 -12.25 15.89
CA VAL A 60 -5.65 -10.87 16.39
C VAL A 60 -6.42 -10.75 17.70
N HIS A 61 -7.65 -11.27 17.78
CA HIS A 61 -8.45 -11.23 19.01
C HIS A 61 -7.84 -12.03 20.17
N ASP A 62 -7.24 -13.18 19.88
CA ASP A 62 -6.55 -14.01 20.89
C ASP A 62 -5.29 -13.32 21.42
N LEU A 63 -4.51 -12.66 20.56
CA LEU A 63 -3.27 -11.97 20.93
C LEU A 63 -3.50 -10.60 21.56
N LEU A 64 -4.53 -9.88 21.09
CA LEU A 64 -4.76 -8.46 21.36
C LEU A 64 -6.23 -8.25 21.80
N PRO A 65 -6.66 -8.85 22.92
CA PRO A 65 -8.06 -8.77 23.37
C PRO A 65 -8.47 -7.36 23.81
N ASP A 66 -7.49 -6.53 24.19
CA ASP A 66 -7.72 -5.18 24.67
C ASP A 66 -7.53 -4.16 23.54
N ARG A 67 -8.51 -3.27 23.36
CA ARG A 67 -8.47 -2.20 22.34
C ARG A 67 -7.15 -1.41 22.39
N SER A 68 -6.72 -0.95 23.56
CA SER A 68 -5.48 -0.16 23.68
C SER A 68 -4.24 -0.95 23.24
N ARG A 69 -4.19 -2.27 23.49
CA ARG A 69 -3.08 -3.12 23.05
C ARG A 69 -3.04 -3.27 21.53
N LEU A 70 -4.20 -3.29 20.87
CA LEU A 70 -4.28 -3.32 19.40
C LEU A 70 -3.61 -2.09 18.77
N PHE A 71 -3.94 -0.89 19.24
CA PHE A 71 -3.34 0.37 18.74
C PHE A 71 -1.83 0.44 19.02
N GLU A 72 -1.40 0.01 20.21
CA GLU A 72 0.02 -0.07 20.57
C GLU A 72 0.76 -1.07 19.67
N TYR A 73 0.18 -2.26 19.46
CA TYR A 73 0.76 -3.30 18.61
C TYR A 73 1.00 -2.82 17.19
N VAL A 74 0.02 -2.14 16.57
CA VAL A 74 0.17 -1.57 15.21
C VAL A 74 1.37 -0.62 15.16
N LYS A 75 1.48 0.28 16.14
CA LYS A 75 2.56 1.27 16.22
C LYS A 75 3.94 0.62 16.44
N GLU A 76 4.04 -0.31 17.39
CA GLU A 76 5.31 -0.95 17.75
C GLU A 76 5.85 -1.83 16.63
N ARG A 77 4.97 -2.63 16.01
CA ARG A 77 5.37 -3.59 14.97
C ARG A 77 5.69 -2.95 13.62
N THR A 78 5.26 -1.72 13.39
CA THR A 78 5.61 -0.97 12.17
C THR A 78 7.12 -0.93 11.92
N LYS A 79 7.93 -0.75 12.96
CA LYS A 79 9.41 -0.71 12.83
C LYS A 79 9.99 -2.07 12.43
N HIS A 80 9.38 -3.15 12.90
CA HIS A 80 9.84 -4.51 12.63
C HIS A 80 9.58 -4.92 11.18
N PHE A 81 8.51 -4.41 10.58
CA PHE A 81 8.13 -4.76 9.21
C PHE A 81 8.69 -3.83 8.13
N GLN A 82 9.60 -2.90 8.46
CA GLN A 82 10.29 -2.13 7.42
C GLN A 82 11.16 -3.03 6.52
N PRO A 83 11.38 -2.70 5.24
CA PRO A 83 10.72 -1.64 4.48
C PRO A 83 9.24 -1.97 4.21
N ILE A 84 8.36 -0.99 4.38
CA ILE A 84 6.97 -1.01 3.89
C ILE A 84 6.87 -0.03 2.72
N SER A 85 6.20 -0.46 1.65
CA SER A 85 5.91 0.37 0.50
C SER A 85 4.53 1.02 0.64
N MET A 86 4.43 2.30 0.29
CA MET A 86 3.21 3.09 0.16
C MET A 86 3.07 3.66 -1.25
N SER A 87 1.85 3.68 -1.77
CA SER A 87 1.51 4.43 -2.98
C SER A 87 0.17 5.16 -2.82
N LEU A 88 0.23 6.48 -2.96
CA LEU A 88 -0.90 7.41 -2.82
C LEU A 88 -1.40 7.80 -4.21
N PHE A 89 -2.66 7.54 -4.50
CA PHE A 89 -3.36 7.99 -5.70
C PHE A 89 -4.43 9.02 -5.33
N VAL A 90 -4.54 10.07 -6.13
CA VAL A 90 -5.55 11.13 -5.96
C VAL A 90 -6.37 11.25 -7.23
N LEU A 91 -7.64 10.89 -7.12
CA LEU A 91 -8.56 10.74 -8.24
C LEU A 91 -9.50 11.94 -8.29
N ASN A 92 -9.21 12.86 -9.20
CA ASN A 92 -10.07 14.00 -9.51
C ASN A 92 -9.87 14.44 -10.97
N ASP A 93 -10.75 15.29 -11.47
CA ASP A 93 -10.71 15.73 -12.87
C ASP A 93 -9.41 16.47 -13.23
N GLU A 94 -8.82 17.23 -12.30
CA GLU A 94 -7.58 17.95 -12.54
C GLU A 94 -6.40 16.98 -12.71
N THR A 95 -6.29 15.97 -11.84
CA THR A 95 -5.24 14.94 -11.94
C THR A 95 -5.44 14.09 -13.19
N TRP A 96 -6.67 13.75 -13.55
CA TRP A 96 -6.96 13.03 -14.81
C TRP A 96 -6.54 13.81 -16.05
N LYS A 97 -6.82 15.12 -16.11
CA LYS A 97 -6.36 16.00 -17.21
C LYS A 97 -4.83 16.05 -17.31
N LEU A 98 -4.11 15.91 -16.19
CA LEU A 98 -2.66 15.79 -16.21
C LEU A 98 -2.21 14.43 -16.77
N MET A 99 -2.87 13.33 -16.38
CA MET A 99 -2.56 11.98 -16.86
C MET A 99 -2.78 11.79 -18.37
N GLN A 100 -3.77 12.48 -18.93
CA GLN A 100 -4.03 12.48 -20.38
C GLN A 100 -2.86 13.03 -21.22
N LYS A 101 -1.90 13.73 -20.58
CA LYS A 101 -0.71 14.27 -21.25
C LYS A 101 0.45 13.26 -21.33
N LYS A 102 0.32 12.07 -20.73
CA LYS A 102 1.30 10.99 -20.84
C LYS A 102 1.31 10.46 -22.28
N SER A 103 2.48 10.04 -22.76
CA SER A 103 2.61 9.33 -24.04
C SER A 103 1.96 7.95 -23.97
N ASP A 104 2.11 7.28 -22.82
CA ASP A 104 1.69 5.90 -22.60
C ASP A 104 0.68 5.83 -21.45
N TYR A 105 -0.29 4.92 -21.58
CA TYR A 105 -1.32 4.65 -20.56
C TYR A 105 -2.04 5.91 -20.07
N ALA A 106 -2.44 6.80 -20.98
CA ALA A 106 -3.09 8.08 -20.69
C ALA A 106 -4.43 7.94 -19.91
N ASP A 107 -5.01 6.75 -19.95
CA ASP A 107 -6.21 6.30 -19.22
C ASP A 107 -5.93 5.84 -17.78
N ARG A 108 -4.66 5.88 -17.34
CA ARG A 108 -4.24 5.37 -16.02
C ARG A 108 -3.62 6.45 -15.13
N MET A 109 -3.94 6.41 -13.84
CA MET A 109 -3.46 7.37 -12.84
C MET A 109 -2.10 6.98 -12.27
N LEU A 110 -1.10 7.84 -12.39
CA LEU A 110 0.17 7.69 -11.67
C LEU A 110 0.00 7.99 -10.18
N PRO A 111 0.81 7.39 -9.29
CA PRO A 111 0.81 7.75 -7.88
C PRO A 111 1.25 9.21 -7.71
N MET A 112 0.54 9.96 -6.88
CA MET A 112 0.93 11.33 -6.53
C MET A 112 2.09 11.35 -5.54
N ALA A 113 2.15 10.34 -4.66
CA ALA A 113 3.28 10.17 -3.76
C ALA A 113 3.57 8.68 -3.53
N THR A 114 4.84 8.34 -3.30
CA THR A 114 5.26 6.96 -3.02
C THR A 114 6.31 6.91 -1.92
N ILE A 115 6.32 5.84 -1.15
CA ILE A 115 7.45 5.43 -0.31
C ILE A 115 7.72 3.95 -0.68
N PRO A 116 8.93 3.52 -1.06
CA PRO A 116 10.10 4.33 -1.30
C PRO A 116 9.96 5.27 -2.51
N TRP A 117 11.03 5.99 -2.83
CA TRP A 117 11.09 6.86 -4.01
C TRP A 117 11.23 6.04 -5.29
N PHE A 118 10.29 6.23 -6.22
CA PHE A 118 10.40 5.75 -7.59
C PHE A 118 10.72 6.92 -8.51
N HIS A 119 11.69 6.75 -9.39
CA HIS A 119 12.13 7.78 -10.33
C HIS A 119 12.49 7.21 -11.70
N TRP A 120 12.48 8.08 -12.71
CA TRP A 120 12.85 7.72 -14.06
C TRP A 120 14.37 7.83 -14.23
N GLU A 121 14.99 6.76 -14.73
CA GLU A 121 16.41 6.74 -15.07
C GLU A 121 16.61 6.17 -16.49
N PRO A 122 17.26 6.91 -17.41
CA PRO A 122 17.41 6.46 -18.79
C PRO A 122 18.29 5.22 -18.92
N ALA A 123 19.29 5.05 -18.05
CA ALA A 123 20.15 3.87 -18.02
C ALA A 123 19.41 2.59 -17.59
N ALA A 124 18.23 2.72 -16.97
CA ALA A 124 17.41 1.59 -16.54
C ALA A 124 16.49 1.05 -17.65
N ILE A 125 16.39 1.74 -18.79
CA ILE A 125 15.52 1.35 -19.89
C ILE A 125 16.05 0.06 -20.52
N SER A 126 15.20 -0.96 -20.53
CA SER A 126 15.50 -2.26 -21.14
C SER A 126 14.21 -2.92 -21.63
N LYS A 127 14.31 -4.07 -22.32
CA LYS A 127 13.13 -4.85 -22.74
C LYS A 127 12.23 -5.24 -21.56
N ALA A 128 12.81 -5.49 -20.38
CA ALA A 128 12.08 -5.84 -19.16
C ALA A 128 11.61 -4.62 -18.34
N ASN A 129 12.20 -3.44 -18.59
CA ASN A 129 11.83 -2.18 -17.94
C ASN A 129 11.75 -1.06 -19.00
N PRO A 130 10.71 -1.05 -19.85
CA PRO A 130 10.63 -0.12 -20.97
C PRO A 130 10.45 1.33 -20.51
N LEU A 131 9.89 1.55 -19.32
CA LEU A 131 9.64 2.87 -18.76
C LEU A 131 10.83 3.43 -17.97
N GLY A 132 11.91 2.66 -17.79
CA GLY A 132 13.10 3.10 -17.05
C GLY A 132 12.81 3.46 -15.60
N ALA A 133 11.76 2.89 -14.99
CA ALA A 133 11.42 3.14 -13.61
C ALA A 133 12.42 2.46 -12.68
N ARG A 134 12.89 3.20 -11.67
CA ARG A 134 13.85 2.74 -10.68
C ARG A 134 13.31 3.01 -9.30
N ARG A 135 13.43 1.99 -8.45
CA ARG A 135 13.16 2.04 -7.02
C ARG A 135 14.45 2.40 -6.30
N ALA A 136 14.49 3.56 -5.64
CA ALA A 136 15.53 3.89 -4.68
C ALA A 136 15.19 3.26 -3.32
N GLU A 137 16.18 3.06 -2.45
CA GLU A 137 15.91 2.65 -1.08
C GLU A 137 15.25 3.79 -0.29
N GLY A 138 14.34 3.44 0.61
CA GLY A 138 13.60 4.39 1.43
C GLY A 138 12.58 3.66 2.28
N ASP A 139 12.47 4.05 3.54
CA ASP A 139 11.60 3.41 4.51
C ASP A 139 10.48 4.34 4.97
N ILE A 140 9.38 3.74 5.37
CA ILE A 140 8.37 4.41 6.19
C ILE A 140 9.02 4.65 7.56
N SER A 141 9.22 5.92 7.90
CA SER A 141 9.79 6.33 9.18
C SER A 141 8.79 6.20 10.33
N GLY A 142 7.50 6.19 10.04
CA GLY A 142 6.45 6.00 11.02
C GLY A 142 5.10 5.68 10.41
N LEU A 143 4.42 4.69 10.98
CA LEU A 143 2.98 4.45 10.84
C LEU A 143 2.43 4.35 12.25
N SER A 144 1.37 5.12 12.51
CA SER A 144 0.67 5.07 13.79
C SER A 144 -0.79 5.35 13.59
N VAL A 145 -1.60 4.77 14.46
CA VAL A 145 -3.03 5.02 14.52
C VAL A 145 -3.33 5.64 15.88
N ASP A 146 -3.95 6.81 15.87
CA ASP A 146 -4.36 7.53 17.07
C ASP A 146 -5.85 7.33 17.29
N GLU A 147 -6.18 6.60 18.35
CA GLU A 147 -7.55 6.30 18.76
C GLU A 147 -8.33 7.56 19.13
N ARG A 148 -7.70 8.51 19.84
CA ARG A 148 -8.40 9.69 20.39
C ARG A 148 -8.78 10.66 19.30
N GLU A 149 -7.88 10.84 18.34
CA GLU A 149 -8.13 11.71 17.19
C GLU A 149 -8.84 10.99 16.04
N SER A 150 -9.03 9.66 16.13
CA SER A 150 -9.52 8.83 15.03
C SER A 150 -8.75 9.11 13.73
N THR A 151 -7.42 9.10 13.82
CA THR A 151 -6.55 9.40 12.68
C THR A 151 -5.45 8.39 12.50
N MET A 152 -5.10 8.10 11.26
CA MET A 152 -3.91 7.37 10.90
C MET A 152 -2.86 8.35 10.39
N PHE A 153 -1.62 8.15 10.84
CA PHE A 153 -0.47 8.92 10.41
C PHE A 153 0.54 8.01 9.74
N LEU A 154 1.06 8.46 8.60
CA LEU A 154 2.15 7.84 7.87
C LEU A 154 3.22 8.88 7.56
N SER A 155 4.49 8.55 7.73
CA SER A 155 5.61 9.36 7.28
C SER A 155 6.75 8.53 6.71
N GLY A 156 7.53 9.12 5.82
CA GLY A 156 8.75 8.50 5.28
C GLY A 156 9.40 9.34 4.20
N GLN A 157 10.55 8.89 3.73
CA GLN A 157 11.24 9.50 2.59
C GLN A 157 10.76 8.83 1.30
N GLY A 158 10.36 9.64 0.32
CA GLY A 158 9.65 9.11 -0.83
C GLY A 158 9.59 10.06 -2.02
N GLY A 159 8.94 9.61 -3.09
CA GLY A 159 8.75 10.39 -4.29
C GLY A 159 7.50 11.26 -4.19
N ASN A 160 7.63 12.56 -4.46
CA ASN A 160 6.51 13.44 -4.74
C ASN A 160 6.40 13.69 -6.25
N TYR A 161 5.23 13.43 -6.84
CA TYR A 161 4.98 13.72 -8.24
C TYR A 161 5.01 15.22 -8.50
N CYS A 162 5.85 15.64 -9.45
CA CYS A 162 6.04 17.05 -9.83
C CYS A 162 5.61 17.35 -11.28
N GLY A 163 5.02 16.37 -11.98
CA GLY A 163 4.50 16.54 -13.33
C GLY A 163 5.17 15.65 -14.37
N LEU A 164 4.91 15.99 -15.63
CA LEU A 164 5.54 15.37 -16.80
C LEU A 164 6.48 16.38 -17.44
N VAL A 165 7.71 15.94 -17.70
CA VAL A 165 8.76 16.76 -18.29
C VAL A 165 9.46 15.99 -19.41
N GLU A 166 10.13 16.69 -20.31
CA GLU A 166 10.90 16.04 -21.37
C GLU A 166 12.09 15.29 -20.77
N ALA A 167 12.35 14.08 -21.26
CA ALA A 167 13.43 13.20 -20.81
C ALA A 167 14.80 13.90 -20.80
N ARG A 168 15.09 14.74 -21.79
CA ARG A 168 16.32 15.55 -21.86
C ARG A 168 16.48 16.56 -20.70
N ILE A 169 15.37 17.04 -20.11
CA ILE A 169 15.39 18.00 -18.99
C ILE A 169 15.74 17.26 -17.69
N VAL A 170 15.09 16.11 -17.43
CA VAL A 170 15.37 15.29 -16.24
C VAL A 170 16.84 14.91 -16.16
N ARG A 171 17.44 14.49 -17.29
CA ARG A 171 18.87 14.14 -17.36
C ARG A 171 19.81 15.25 -16.91
N ARG A 172 19.44 16.52 -17.13
CA ARG A 172 20.29 17.68 -16.77
C ARG A 172 20.18 18.07 -15.31
N LEU A 173 19.03 17.83 -14.69
CA LEU A 173 18.79 18.14 -13.28
C LEU A 173 19.63 17.25 -12.33
N ALA A 174 20.11 16.09 -12.80
CA ALA A 174 20.97 15.18 -12.05
C ALA A 174 22.46 15.61 -11.94
N GLY A 175 22.76 16.92 -11.85
CA GLY A 175 24.13 17.37 -11.54
C GLY A 175 24.56 18.75 -12.05
N MET A 176 23.77 19.47 -12.86
CA MET A 176 24.13 20.82 -13.33
C MET A 176 22.92 21.74 -13.42
N ARG A 177 23.12 23.06 -13.21
CA ARG A 177 22.09 24.07 -13.49
C ARG A 177 21.67 23.96 -14.96
N PRO A 178 20.39 23.73 -15.27
CA PRO A 178 19.96 23.55 -16.65
C PRO A 178 20.07 24.87 -17.41
N ILE A 179 21.07 24.99 -18.28
CA ILE A 179 21.06 26.03 -19.32
C ILE A 179 20.13 25.51 -20.42
N LEU A 180 18.90 26.01 -20.45
CA LEU A 180 17.94 25.77 -21.53
C LEU A 180 18.42 26.53 -22.77
N ILE A 181 19.24 25.89 -23.60
CA ILE A 181 19.60 26.39 -24.92
C ILE A 181 18.52 25.91 -25.90
N PRO A 182 17.79 26.81 -26.59
CA PRO A 182 16.88 26.43 -27.67
C PRO A 182 17.61 25.59 -28.72
N GLY A 183 17.03 24.46 -29.14
CA GLY A 183 17.68 23.53 -30.09
C GLY A 183 18.56 22.44 -29.47
N THR A 184 18.43 22.19 -28.16
CA THR A 184 19.22 21.15 -27.49
C THR A 184 18.83 19.73 -27.91
N LEU A 185 19.81 19.03 -28.48
CA LEU A 185 19.76 17.62 -28.87
C LEU A 185 19.44 16.74 -27.63
N GLY A 186 18.43 15.88 -27.75
CA GLY A 186 18.04 14.95 -26.70
C GLY A 186 16.61 14.44 -26.88
N ASP A 187 16.27 13.39 -26.14
CA ASP A 187 14.94 12.77 -26.19
C ASP A 187 13.86 13.73 -25.65
N THR A 188 12.84 13.98 -26.47
CA THR A 188 11.69 14.85 -26.18
C THR A 188 10.48 14.10 -25.60
N ASN A 189 10.58 12.78 -25.46
CA ASN A 189 9.54 11.98 -24.81
C ASN A 189 9.24 12.51 -23.41
N ARG A 190 7.95 12.60 -23.06
CA ARG A 190 7.52 13.06 -21.75
C ARG A 190 7.61 11.91 -20.75
N VAL A 191 8.31 12.15 -19.65
CA VAL A 191 8.50 11.16 -18.58
C VAL A 191 7.99 11.74 -17.25
N PRO A 192 7.50 10.90 -16.33
CA PRO A 192 7.15 11.33 -14.98
C PRO A 192 8.37 11.83 -14.22
N GLN A 193 8.22 12.97 -13.55
CA GLN A 193 9.20 13.50 -12.60
C GLN A 193 8.69 13.33 -11.18
N TYR A 194 9.48 12.61 -10.39
CA TYR A 194 9.32 12.51 -8.94
C TYR A 194 10.54 13.09 -8.27
N GLU A 195 10.32 13.95 -7.28
CA GLU A 195 11.38 14.49 -6.43
C GLU A 195 11.40 13.77 -5.09
N LEU A 196 12.60 13.43 -4.61
CA LEU A 196 12.77 12.90 -3.26
C LEU A 196 12.39 13.96 -2.23
N GLN A 197 11.43 13.62 -1.37
CA GLN A 197 10.89 14.51 -0.35
C GLN A 197 10.56 13.73 0.93
N GLU A 198 10.56 14.43 2.06
CA GLU A 198 9.92 13.93 3.27
C GLU A 198 8.40 14.02 3.11
N LEU A 199 7.71 12.90 3.23
CA LEU A 199 6.26 12.81 3.10
C LEU A 199 5.64 12.56 4.46
N SER A 200 4.51 13.23 4.72
CA SER A 200 3.67 12.94 5.88
C SER A 200 2.20 13.00 5.48
N ILE A 201 1.48 11.91 5.72
CA ILE A 201 0.06 11.76 5.44
C ILE A 201 -0.66 11.61 6.77
N LYS A 202 -1.70 12.40 6.99
CA LYS A 202 -2.65 12.23 8.09
C LYS A 202 -4.02 12.00 7.48
N MET A 203 -4.67 10.90 7.83
CA MET A 203 -5.99 10.51 7.33
C MET A 203 -6.96 10.35 8.50
N ALA A 204 -8.16 10.90 8.40
CA ALA A 204 -9.24 10.61 9.35
C ALA A 204 -9.80 9.21 9.06
N THR A 205 -9.82 8.34 10.08
CA THR A 205 -10.14 6.91 9.90
C THR A 205 -11.63 6.61 9.98
N ASN A 206 -12.39 7.45 10.69
CA ASN A 206 -13.85 7.42 10.79
C ASN A 206 -14.56 7.66 9.44
N GLU A 207 -13.85 8.18 8.44
CA GLU A 207 -14.37 8.45 7.10
C GLU A 207 -13.70 7.58 6.04
N SER A 208 -12.92 6.58 6.45
CA SER A 208 -12.12 5.76 5.55
C SER A 208 -12.55 4.30 5.53
N ASP A 209 -12.40 3.68 4.36
CA ASP A 209 -12.57 2.24 4.17
C ASP A 209 -11.21 1.55 4.10
N CYS A 210 -11.09 0.37 4.71
CA CYS A 210 -9.87 -0.43 4.70
C CYS A 210 -10.14 -1.82 4.11
N HIS A 211 -9.43 -2.15 3.03
CA HIS A 211 -9.55 -3.42 2.33
C HIS A 211 -8.22 -4.16 2.34
N LEU A 212 -8.21 -5.39 2.86
CA LEU A 212 -7.06 -6.28 2.76
C LEU A 212 -7.00 -6.88 1.35
N TYR A 213 -5.78 -7.13 0.86
CA TYR A 213 -5.53 -7.82 -0.41
C TYR A 213 -6.27 -7.19 -1.61
N PRO A 214 -6.16 -5.87 -1.80
CA PRO A 214 -6.89 -5.17 -2.85
C PRO A 214 -6.57 -5.74 -4.23
N VAL A 215 -7.60 -5.99 -5.03
CA VAL A 215 -7.43 -6.39 -6.44
C VAL A 215 -6.81 -5.22 -7.21
N PRO A 216 -5.75 -5.45 -8.01
CA PRO A 216 -5.14 -4.40 -8.81
C PRO A 216 -6.14 -3.73 -9.76
N GLU A 217 -6.15 -2.40 -9.75
CA GLU A 217 -7.09 -1.63 -10.54
C GLU A 217 -6.49 -1.24 -11.89
N LYS A 218 -7.21 -1.52 -12.98
CA LYS A 218 -6.74 -1.24 -14.34
C LYS A 218 -6.58 0.25 -14.63
N THR A 219 -7.29 1.10 -13.88
CA THR A 219 -7.25 2.57 -13.98
C THR A 219 -6.06 3.18 -13.25
N LEU A 220 -5.27 2.40 -12.51
CA LEU A 220 -4.08 2.86 -11.81
C LEU A 220 -2.81 2.41 -12.54
N ASP A 221 -1.83 3.30 -12.58
CA ASP A 221 -0.54 3.08 -13.22
C ASP A 221 0.52 2.83 -12.14
N TYR A 222 0.86 1.55 -11.96
CA TYR A 222 1.82 1.12 -10.94
C TYR A 222 3.29 1.22 -11.41
N SER A 223 3.56 1.78 -12.58
CA SER A 223 4.91 1.80 -13.16
C SER A 223 5.94 2.55 -12.30
N PHE A 224 5.50 3.54 -11.53
CA PHE A 224 6.32 4.30 -10.57
C PHE A 224 5.85 4.07 -9.14
N SER A 225 5.52 2.82 -8.82
CA SER A 225 4.98 2.35 -7.54
C SER A 225 5.55 0.97 -7.25
N GLU A 226 5.28 0.47 -6.04
CA GLU A 226 5.45 -0.96 -5.76
C GLU A 226 4.55 -1.81 -6.66
N SER A 227 4.97 -3.04 -6.92
CA SER A 227 4.25 -3.97 -7.78
C SER A 227 2.81 -4.18 -7.30
N PRO A 228 1.80 -4.15 -8.19
CA PRO A 228 0.42 -4.43 -7.82
C PRO A 228 0.25 -5.84 -7.22
N LYS A 229 1.12 -6.80 -7.59
CA LYS A 229 1.14 -8.14 -6.99
C LYS A 229 1.45 -8.07 -5.50
N VAL A 230 2.37 -7.20 -5.07
CA VAL A 230 2.72 -7.02 -3.65
C VAL A 230 1.52 -6.52 -2.86
N PHE A 231 0.77 -5.54 -3.36
CA PHE A 231 -0.43 -5.06 -2.67
C PHE A 231 -1.53 -6.12 -2.62
N TYR A 232 -1.70 -6.86 -3.71
CA TYR A 232 -2.67 -7.94 -3.81
C TYR A 232 -2.35 -9.09 -2.83
N GLU A 233 -1.08 -9.46 -2.71
CA GLU A 233 -0.66 -10.60 -1.88
C GLU A 233 -0.42 -10.23 -0.42
N HIS A 234 0.22 -9.09 -0.18
CA HIS A 234 0.79 -8.67 1.11
C HIS A 234 0.52 -7.18 1.35
N GLY A 235 -0.72 -6.74 1.15
CA GLY A 235 -1.06 -5.35 1.34
C GLY A 235 -2.49 -5.08 1.74
N LEU A 236 -2.74 -3.80 1.93
CA LEU A 236 -4.05 -3.23 2.19
C LEU A 236 -4.23 -1.94 1.38
N ARG A 237 -5.48 -1.57 1.14
CA ARG A 237 -5.89 -0.31 0.54
C ARG A 237 -6.75 0.45 1.53
N LEU A 238 -6.42 1.72 1.75
CA LEU A 238 -7.23 2.69 2.46
C LEU A 238 -7.87 3.63 1.44
N GLU A 239 -9.16 3.88 1.58
CA GLU A 239 -9.92 4.77 0.71
C GLU A 239 -10.62 5.84 1.55
N ALA A 240 -10.60 7.09 1.09
CA ALA A 240 -11.25 8.19 1.78
C ALA A 240 -11.54 9.34 0.81
N ASP A 241 -12.42 10.26 1.21
CA ASP A 241 -12.50 11.56 0.56
C ASP A 241 -11.21 12.36 0.83
N GLY A 242 -10.76 13.13 -0.16
CA GLY A 242 -9.55 13.92 -0.09
C GLY A 242 -9.58 15.00 0.99
N ALA A 243 -10.76 15.50 1.36
CA ALA A 243 -10.91 16.44 2.48
C ALA A 243 -10.47 15.81 3.82
N SER A 244 -10.59 14.50 3.95
CA SER A 244 -10.23 13.70 5.12
C SER A 244 -8.76 13.29 5.14
N VAL A 245 -7.99 13.64 4.08
CA VAL A 245 -6.57 13.30 3.93
C VAL A 245 -5.72 14.56 3.79
N LEU A 246 -4.81 14.76 4.74
CA LEU A 246 -3.81 15.82 4.73
C LEU A 246 -2.46 15.28 4.28
N LEU A 247 -1.90 15.87 3.22
CA LEU A 247 -0.53 15.59 2.75
C LEU A 247 0.40 16.77 3.08
N LYS A 248 1.55 16.46 3.67
CA LYS A 248 2.71 17.35 3.83
C LYS A 248 3.85 16.84 2.97
N VAL A 249 4.48 17.74 2.23
CA VAL A 249 5.66 17.45 1.39
C VAL A 249 6.81 18.38 1.78
N GLY A 250 7.87 17.82 2.35
CA GLY A 250 9.02 18.53 2.88
C GLY A 250 8.62 19.64 3.85
N ASN A 251 9.12 20.85 3.59
CA ASN A 251 8.85 22.04 4.40
C ASN A 251 7.54 22.77 4.04
N ARG A 252 6.74 22.24 3.11
CA ARG A 252 5.46 22.86 2.73
C ARG A 252 4.41 22.67 3.82
N ARG A 253 3.40 23.53 3.80
CA ARG A 253 2.23 23.40 4.68
C ARG A 253 1.46 22.11 4.36
N LYS A 254 0.82 21.53 5.37
CA LYS A 254 -0.13 20.43 5.21
C LYS A 254 -1.31 20.93 4.37
N LEU A 255 -1.70 20.17 3.35
CA LEU A 255 -2.83 20.49 2.48
C LEU A 255 -3.79 19.31 2.43
N ALA A 256 -5.09 19.61 2.49
CA ALA A 256 -6.12 18.63 2.17
C ALA A 256 -6.07 18.29 0.68
N LEU A 257 -6.27 17.01 0.36
CA LEU A 257 -6.33 16.54 -1.01
C LEU A 257 -7.71 16.84 -1.61
N ARG A 258 -7.81 16.76 -2.93
CA ARG A 258 -9.07 17.02 -3.66
C ARG A 258 -9.52 15.75 -4.38
N GLY A 259 -10.80 15.42 -4.26
CA GLY A 259 -11.39 14.22 -4.85
C GLY A 259 -11.11 12.96 -4.06
N HIS A 260 -11.25 11.79 -4.67
CA HIS A 260 -11.15 10.52 -3.97
C HIS A 260 -9.69 10.08 -3.81
N VAL A 261 -9.30 9.67 -2.61
CA VAL A 261 -7.93 9.27 -2.28
C VAL A 261 -7.85 7.76 -2.06
N ARG A 262 -6.79 7.16 -2.57
CA ARG A 262 -6.45 5.75 -2.32
C ARG A 262 -5.01 5.64 -1.87
N ILE A 263 -4.79 5.00 -0.73
CA ILE A 263 -3.46 4.72 -0.19
C ILE A 263 -3.29 3.21 -0.17
N PHE A 264 -2.33 2.70 -0.92
CA PHE A 264 -1.92 1.31 -0.85
C PHE A 264 -0.73 1.20 0.08
N LEU A 265 -0.77 0.22 0.99
CA LEU A 265 0.35 -0.18 1.84
C LEU A 265 0.66 -1.64 1.57
N GLY A 266 1.93 -2.01 1.48
CA GLY A 266 2.31 -3.41 1.32
C GLY A 266 3.79 -3.64 1.53
N LYS A 267 4.18 -4.91 1.70
CA LYS A 267 5.57 -5.29 1.89
C LYS A 267 5.96 -6.35 0.86
N PRO A 268 7.01 -6.11 0.05
CA PRO A 268 7.53 -7.15 -0.82
C PRO A 268 8.23 -8.21 0.03
N PHE A 269 7.78 -9.46 -0.09
CA PHE A 269 8.49 -10.62 0.42
C PHE A 269 9.16 -11.35 -0.75
N PRO A 270 10.33 -11.98 -0.55
CA PRO A 270 10.87 -12.94 -1.51
C PRO A 270 9.84 -14.03 -1.82
N GLU A 271 9.75 -14.50 -3.07
CA GLU A 271 8.73 -15.49 -3.47
C GLU A 271 8.82 -16.79 -2.65
N ASP A 272 10.02 -17.16 -2.23
CA ASP A 272 10.29 -18.31 -1.36
C ASP A 272 10.34 -17.95 0.13
N SER A 273 9.81 -16.80 0.55
CA SER A 273 9.82 -16.40 1.95
C SER A 273 8.86 -17.26 2.77
N VAL A 274 9.44 -18.22 3.47
CA VAL A 274 8.71 -19.21 4.28
C VAL A 274 8.53 -18.78 5.74
N SER A 275 8.76 -17.51 6.06
CA SER A 275 8.96 -17.07 7.44
C SER A 275 7.64 -16.93 8.21
N SER A 276 7.68 -17.21 9.52
CA SER A 276 6.65 -16.77 10.47
C SER A 276 6.45 -15.25 10.42
N ASP A 277 7.47 -14.49 9.99
CA ASP A 277 7.39 -13.04 9.79
C ASP A 277 6.34 -12.63 8.76
N VAL A 278 6.12 -13.45 7.71
CA VAL A 278 5.09 -13.17 6.69
C VAL A 278 3.73 -13.23 7.38
N LEU A 279 3.47 -14.30 8.13
CA LEU A 279 2.22 -14.47 8.87
C LEU A 279 2.03 -13.37 9.94
N ALA A 280 3.09 -13.02 10.68
CA ALA A 280 3.06 -11.91 11.62
C ALA A 280 2.74 -10.57 10.94
N PHE A 281 3.24 -10.35 9.72
CA PHE A 281 2.88 -9.17 8.93
C PHE A 281 1.40 -9.18 8.52
N HIS A 282 0.83 -10.33 8.17
CA HIS A 282 -0.60 -10.45 7.88
C HIS A 282 -1.49 -10.21 9.11
N VAL A 283 -1.06 -10.67 10.30
CA VAL A 283 -1.70 -10.34 11.58
C VAL A 283 -1.67 -8.83 11.82
N TRP A 284 -0.54 -8.17 11.52
CA TRP A 284 -0.40 -6.72 11.62
C TRP A 284 -1.27 -5.96 10.62
N LEU A 285 -1.39 -6.41 9.37
CA LEU A 285 -2.32 -5.82 8.40
C LEU A 285 -3.79 -5.93 8.88
N ASN A 286 -4.17 -7.08 9.43
CA ASN A 286 -5.51 -7.26 10.01
C ASN A 286 -5.73 -6.36 11.22
N SER A 287 -4.70 -6.19 12.07
CA SER A 287 -4.76 -5.28 13.22
C SER A 287 -5.00 -3.83 12.78
N ILE A 288 -4.39 -3.39 11.66
CA ILE A 288 -4.67 -2.06 11.09
C ILE A 288 -6.13 -1.95 10.65
N LYS A 289 -6.64 -2.96 9.92
CA LYS A 289 -8.03 -2.98 9.47
C LYS A 289 -8.99 -2.88 10.66
N GLU A 290 -8.77 -3.70 11.70
CA GLU A 290 -9.60 -3.70 12.90
C GLU A 290 -9.53 -2.36 13.64
N CYS A 291 -8.35 -1.74 13.75
CA CYS A 291 -8.23 -0.37 14.28
C CYS A 291 -9.10 0.62 13.51
N VAL A 292 -9.07 0.58 12.17
CA VAL A 292 -9.90 1.46 11.33
C VAL A 292 -11.40 1.22 11.57
N GLU A 293 -11.81 -0.05 11.63
CA GLU A 293 -13.20 -0.44 11.90
C GLU A 293 -13.67 0.03 13.30
N LEU A 294 -12.84 -0.12 14.33
CA LEU A 294 -13.15 0.34 15.70
C LEU A 294 -13.24 1.87 15.84
N MET A 295 -12.69 2.63 14.89
CA MET A 295 -12.82 4.09 14.84
C MET A 295 -14.01 4.56 13.99
N GLY A 296 -14.88 3.64 13.57
CA GLY A 296 -16.05 3.94 12.76
C GLY A 296 -15.78 4.04 11.27
N GLY A 297 -14.58 3.63 10.83
CA GLY A 297 -14.31 3.37 9.41
C GLY A 297 -14.90 2.04 8.97
N GLY A 298 -14.91 1.78 7.65
CA GLY A 298 -15.46 0.57 7.07
C GLY A 298 -16.63 0.84 6.14
N PRO A 299 -16.95 -0.15 5.27
CA PRO A 299 -17.81 0.06 4.10
C PRO A 299 -19.12 0.71 4.52
N ARG A 300 -19.31 1.96 4.10
CA ARG A 300 -20.59 2.64 4.35
C ARG A 300 -21.69 1.84 3.66
N PRO A 301 -22.82 1.57 4.34
CA PRO A 301 -23.94 0.92 3.68
C PRO A 301 -24.28 1.74 2.44
N VAL A 302 -24.29 1.08 1.28
CA VAL A 302 -24.69 1.71 0.02
C VAL A 302 -26.09 2.23 0.26
N ALA A 303 -26.26 3.55 0.32
CA ALA A 303 -27.57 4.14 0.37
C ALA A 303 -28.30 3.67 -0.88
N SER A 304 -29.31 2.82 -0.71
CA SER A 304 -30.21 2.40 -1.78
C SER A 304 -30.83 3.66 -2.36
N LEU A 305 -30.39 4.04 -3.57
CA LEU A 305 -31.03 5.06 -4.40
C LEU A 305 -32.39 4.57 -4.88
#